data_AF-A0A6G1E378-F1
#
_entry.id   AF-A0A6G1E378-F1
#
_cell.length_a   1.000
_cell.length_b   1.000
_cell.length_c   1.000
_cell.angle_alpha   90.00
_cell.angle_beta   90.00
_cell.angle_gamma   90.00
#
_symmetry.space_group_name_H-M   'P 1'
#
loop_
_entity.id
_entity.type
_entity.pdbx_description
1 polymer ?
#
loop_
_entity_poly.entity_id
_entity_poly.type
_entity_poly.pdbx_seq_one_letter_code
_entity_poly.pdbx_strand_id
1 'polypeptide(L)'
;MGGVVDQESNDVVAYDPDCDIVNEAYEVVKAYIRSNHMAIGQLVDVLIEKETLGSDKFRVILSEYVDTSKEQRETTAWTELVTC
;
A
#
# COMPACT_ATOMS: atom_id res chain seq x y z
N MET A 1 -1.88 -42.61 38.57
CA MET A 1 -0.66 -42.17 37.84
C MET A 1 -1.14 -41.35 36.66
N GLY A 2 -1.60 -40.12 36.93
CA GLY A 2 -2.12 -39.20 35.92
C GLY A 2 -0.99 -38.31 35.43
N GLY A 3 -0.92 -38.12 34.11
CA GLY A 3 0.18 -37.48 33.41
C GLY A 3 0.43 -36.04 33.84
N VAL A 4 1.72 -35.69 33.84
CA VAL A 4 2.17 -34.30 33.88
C VAL A 4 1.89 -33.75 32.49
N VAL A 5 0.95 -32.82 32.40
CA VAL A 5 0.72 -32.03 31.18
C VAL A 5 1.81 -30.97 31.17
N ASP A 6 2.74 -31.10 30.24
CA ASP A 6 3.68 -30.03 29.91
C ASP A 6 2.84 -28.83 29.47
N GLN A 7 2.81 -27.79 30.30
CA GLN A 7 2.14 -26.55 29.95
C GLN A 7 3.00 -25.87 28.88
N GLU A 8 2.63 -26.10 27.62
CA GLU A 8 3.19 -25.43 26.46
C GLU A 8 3.30 -23.94 26.74
N SER A 9 4.52 -23.45 26.52
CA SER A 9 4.87 -22.04 26.46
C SER A 9 3.93 -21.34 25.49
N ASN A 10 2.82 -20.79 25.99
CA ASN A 10 1.99 -19.87 25.25
C ASN A 10 2.76 -18.57 25.14
N ASP A 11 3.59 -18.48 24.10
CA ASP A 11 4.25 -17.26 23.67
C ASP A 11 3.13 -16.30 23.24
N VAL A 12 2.62 -15.55 24.22
CA VAL A 12 1.71 -14.44 24.00
C VAL A 12 2.51 -13.39 23.25
N VAL A 13 2.50 -13.47 21.92
CA VAL A 13 2.91 -12.39 21.05
C VAL A 13 2.12 -11.18 21.51
N ALA A 14 2.81 -10.23 22.14
CA ALA A 14 2.18 -9.06 22.73
C ALA A 14 1.36 -8.35 21.65
N TYR A 15 0.09 -8.08 21.96
CA TYR A 15 -0.78 -7.27 21.11
C TYR A 15 -0.18 -5.87 21.04
N ASP A 16 0.55 -5.59 19.97
CA ASP A 16 1.13 -4.29 19.67
C ASP A 16 0.23 -3.58 18.65
N PRO A 17 -0.64 -2.66 19.09
CA PRO A 17 -1.59 -1.97 18.22
C PRO A 17 -0.89 -1.10 17.16
N ASP A 18 0.36 -0.69 17.38
CA ASP A 18 1.13 0.05 16.38
C ASP A 18 1.56 -0.86 15.21
N CYS A 19 1.70 -2.17 15.46
CA CYS A 19 1.99 -3.17 14.43
C CYS A 19 0.79 -3.40 13.49
N ASP A 20 -0.43 -3.36 14.02
CA ASP A 20 -1.65 -3.58 13.23
C ASP A 20 -1.86 -2.47 12.19
N ILE A 21 -1.67 -1.21 12.56
CA ILE A 21 -1.80 -0.05 11.65
C ILE A 21 -0.75 -0.13 10.53
N VAL A 22 0.49 -0.44 10.89
CA VAL A 22 1.58 -0.58 9.91
C VAL A 22 1.32 -1.75 8.97
N ASN A 23 0.84 -2.87 9.49
CA ASN A 23 0.56 -4.06 8.70
C ASN A 23 -0.63 -3.86 7.74
N GLU A 24 -1.69 -3.20 8.19
CA GLU A 24 -2.82 -2.83 7.34
C GLU A 24 -2.37 -1.89 6.21
N ALA A 25 -1.65 -0.82 6.54
CA ALA A 25 -1.12 0.10 5.55
C ALA A 25 -0.19 -0.60 4.55
N TYR A 26 0.64 -1.53 5.02
CA TYR A 26 1.54 -2.31 4.19
C TYR A 26 0.78 -3.19 3.19
N GLU A 27 -0.25 -3.92 3.62
CA GLU A 27 -1.03 -4.76 2.73
C GLU A 27 -1.84 -3.94 1.72
N VAL A 28 -2.39 -2.80 2.12
CA VAL A 28 -3.08 -1.85 1.22
C VAL A 28 -2.11 -1.35 0.13
N VAL A 29 -0.93 -0.85 0.51
CA VAL A 29 0.09 -0.38 -0.45
C VAL A 29 0.54 -1.52 -1.36
N LYS A 30 0.74 -2.72 -0.81
CA LYS A 30 1.15 -3.88 -1.60
C LYS A 30 0.09 -4.26 -2.64
N ALA A 31 -1.18 -4.20 -2.30
CA ALA A 31 -2.28 -4.40 -3.25
C ALA A 31 -2.28 -3.33 -4.35
N TYR A 32 -2.09 -2.05 -4.00
CA TYR A 32 -1.97 -0.96 -4.98
C TYR A 32 -0.80 -1.16 -5.93
N ILE A 33 0.39 -1.52 -5.43
CA ILE A 33 1.57 -1.78 -6.27
C ILE A 33 1.31 -2.95 -7.23
N ARG A 34 0.70 -4.05 -6.75
CA ARG A 34 0.36 -5.20 -7.61
C ARG A 34 -0.66 -4.85 -8.69
N SER A 35 -1.69 -4.07 -8.33
CA SER A 35 -2.70 -3.61 -9.28
C SER A 35 -2.10 -2.73 -10.38
N ASN A 36 -1.04 -1.98 -10.07
CA ASN A 36 -0.37 -1.05 -10.98
C ASN A 36 0.96 -1.58 -11.53
N HIS A 37 1.19 -2.89 -11.47
CA HIS A 37 2.47 -3.50 -11.85
C HIS A 37 2.92 -3.17 -13.28
N MET A 38 1.96 -2.97 -14.21
CA MET A 38 2.28 -2.56 -15.58
C MET A 38 2.87 -1.14 -15.64
N ALA A 39 2.26 -0.18 -14.95
CA ALA A 39 2.75 1.20 -14.88
C ALA A 39 4.14 1.24 -14.22
N ILE A 40 4.31 0.47 -13.14
CA ILE A 40 5.59 0.35 -12.44
C ILE A 40 6.64 -0.30 -13.36
N GLY A 41 6.28 -1.33 -14.12
CA GLY A 41 7.17 -1.96 -15.10
C GLY A 41 7.70 -0.96 -16.13
N GLN A 42 6.80 -0.18 -16.73
CA GLN A 42 7.19 0.87 -17.68
C GLN A 42 8.10 1.93 -17.05
N LEU A 43 7.83 2.33 -15.80
CA LEU A 43 8.71 3.24 -15.06
C LEU A 43 10.10 2.64 -14.83
N VAL A 44 10.19 1.36 -14.48
CA VAL A 44 11.46 0.65 -14.31
C VAL A 44 12.22 0.59 -15.62
N ASP A 45 11.58 0.23 -16.73
CA ASP A 45 12.23 0.16 -18.04
C ASP A 45 12.86 1.50 -18.44
N VAL A 46 12.11 2.60 -18.26
CA VAL A 46 12.59 3.96 -18.55
C VAL A 46 13.75 4.35 -17.63
N LEU A 47 13.69 3.99 -16.34
CA LEU A 47 14.76 4.29 -15.37
C LEU A 47 16.01 3.44 -15.61
N ILE A 48 15.88 2.21 -16.10
CA ILE A 48 17.02 1.40 -16.52
C ILE A 48 17.70 2.01 -17.75
N GLU A 49 16.94 2.59 -18.68
CA GLU A 49 17.49 3.19 -19.90
C GLU A 49 18.10 4.58 -19.67
N LYS A 50 17.44 5.43 -18.87
CA LYS A 50 17.78 6.86 -18.73
C LYS A 50 18.44 7.21 -17.40
N GLU A 51 18.46 6.31 -16.43
CA GLU A 51 18.89 6.49 -15.02
C GLU A 51 18.06 7.50 -14.21
N THR A 52 17.53 8.53 -14.85
CA THR A 52 16.75 9.60 -14.22
C THR A 52 15.51 9.92 -15.03
N LEU A 53 14.42 10.25 -14.31
CA LEU A 53 13.13 10.61 -14.91
C LEU A 53 12.62 11.90 -14.28
N GLY A 54 12.36 12.90 -15.11
CA GLY A 54 11.76 14.16 -14.67
C GLY A 54 10.30 13.97 -14.24
N SER A 55 9.85 14.77 -13.26
CA SER A 55 8.50 14.66 -12.67
C SER A 55 7.36 14.72 -13.71
N ASP A 56 7.48 15.58 -14.72
CA ASP A 56 6.45 15.71 -15.76
C ASP A 56 6.30 14.42 -16.57
N LYS A 57 7.42 13.78 -16.94
CA LYS A 57 7.41 12.52 -17.67
C LYS A 57 6.86 11.37 -16.82
N PHE A 58 7.20 11.36 -15.53
CA PHE A 58 6.66 10.40 -14.58
C PHE A 58 5.12 10.49 -14.50
N ARG A 59 4.58 11.70 -14.41
CA ARG A 59 3.12 11.93 -14.37
C ARG A 59 2.42 11.53 -15.67
N VAL A 60 3.04 11.82 -16.81
CA VAL A 60 2.50 11.39 -18.12
C VAL A 60 2.39 9.87 -18.18
N ILE A 61 3.44 9.13 -17.79
CA ILE A 61 3.41 7.66 -17.78
C ILE A 61 2.28 7.16 -16.87
N LEU A 62 2.15 7.69 -15.65
CA LEU A 62 1.10 7.24 -14.74
C LEU A 62 -0.32 7.60 -15.21
N SER A 63 -0.48 8.73 -15.91
CA SER A 63 -1.80 9.17 -16.40
C SER A 63 -2.42 8.21 -17.42
N GLU A 64 -1.61 7.37 -18.08
CA GLU A 64 -2.10 6.32 -18.99
C GLU A 64 -2.78 5.16 -18.24
N TYR A 65 -2.49 5.01 -16.94
CA TYR A 65 -2.97 3.90 -16.11
C TYR A 65 -3.99 4.34 -15.04
N VAL A 66 -4.14 5.63 -14.80
CA VAL A 66 -5.10 6.19 -13.84
C VAL A 66 -6.37 6.64 -14.54
N ASP A 67 -7.50 6.03 -14.19
CA ASP A 67 -8.82 6.48 -14.59
C ASP A 67 -9.24 7.66 -13.70
N THR A 68 -8.97 8.88 -14.18
CA THR A 68 -9.20 10.17 -13.48
C THR A 68 -10.66 10.40 -13.07
N SER A 69 -11.59 9.60 -13.59
CA SER A 69 -13.01 9.63 -13.23
C SER A 69 -13.29 9.14 -11.79
N LYS A 70 -12.42 8.32 -11.19
CA LYS A 70 -12.60 7.77 -9.83
C LYS A 70 -12.01 8.64 -8.72
N GLU A 71 -10.88 9.29 -8.98
CA GLU A 71 -10.12 10.07 -7.99
C GLU A 71 -10.87 11.35 -7.52
N GLN A 72 -11.76 11.89 -8.36
CA GLN A 72 -12.61 13.03 -8.02
C GLN A 72 -13.72 12.73 -7.00
N ARG A 73 -14.07 11.45 -6.76
CA ARG A 73 -15.15 11.08 -5.81
C ARG A 73 -14.68 10.88 -4.38
N GLU A 74 -13.42 10.49 -4.16
CA GLU A 74 -12.91 10.25 -2.80
C GLU A 74 -12.41 11.54 -2.14
N THR A 75 -11.83 12.45 -2.92
CA THR A 75 -11.32 13.74 -2.41
C THR A 75 -12.41 14.68 -1.93
N THR A 76 -13.61 14.64 -2.53
CA THR A 76 -14.77 15.43 -2.10
C THR A 76 -15.35 14.93 -0.77
N ALA A 77 -15.39 13.61 -0.56
CA ALA A 77 -15.94 13.02 0.66
C ALA A 77 -15.14 13.39 1.93
N TRP A 78 -13.80 13.48 1.82
CA TRP A 78 -12.94 13.87 2.94
C TRP A 78 -13.04 15.37 3.28
N THR A 79 -13.21 16.24 2.28
CA THR A 79 -13.35 17.69 2.53
C THR A 79 -14.66 18.05 3.21
N GLU A 80 -15.74 17.32 2.94
CA GLU A 80 -17.05 17.54 3.57
C GLU A 80 -17.11 17.04 5.02
N LEU A 81 -16.38 15.98 5.37
CA LEU A 81 -16.32 15.46 6.74
C LEU A 81 -15.50 16.33 7.71
N VAL A 82 -14.53 17.09 7.20
CA VAL A 82 -13.64 17.94 8.01
C VAL A 82 -14.22 19.34 8.25
N THR A 83 -15.30 19.72 7.56
CA THR A 83 -15.97 21.02 7.72
C THR A 83 -17.23 21.00 8.60
N CYS A 84 -17.50 19.89 9.31
CA CYS A 84 -18.58 19.83 10.32
C CYS A 84 -18.10 20.23 11.73
#